data_AF-A0A2U1RJX3-F1
#
_entry.id   AF-A0A2U1RJX3-F1
#
_cell.length_a   1.000
_cell.length_b   1.000
_cell.length_c   1.000
_cell.angle_alpha   90.00
_cell.angle_beta   90.00
_cell.angle_gamma   90.00
#
_symmetry.space_group_name_H-M   'P 1'
#
loop_
_entity.id
_entity.type
_entity.pdbx_description
1 polymer ?
#
loop_
_entity_poly.entity_id
_entity_poly.type
_entity_poly.pdbx_seq_one_letter_code
_entity_poly.pdbx_strand_id
1 'polypeptide(L)'
;MMRIHPEWPLRLGCGFANLYAGFFLLTDPAVFHKYVPSWLSHVANAIASVDIYLRLQGLGEIMIAICLFGWFFPRWCVRAASSLLALEMTLIFIFVGVDAVTFRNAGLLGSALSLLILSYREKEG
;
A
#
# COMPACT_ATOMS: atom_id res chain seq x y z
N MET A 1 19.82 -22.55 14.93
CA MET A 1 19.52 -21.12 14.68
C MET A 1 18.51 -21.07 13.54
N MET A 2 17.24 -20.75 13.81
CA MET A 2 16.21 -20.65 12.76
C MET A 2 16.55 -19.45 11.87
N ARG A 3 16.72 -19.67 10.57
CA ARG A 3 16.87 -18.58 9.58
C ARG A 3 15.48 -18.11 9.22
N ILE A 4 15.11 -16.89 9.64
CA ILE A 4 13.85 -16.27 9.24
C ILE A 4 13.98 -15.89 7.76
N HIS A 5 13.06 -16.36 6.92
CA HIS A 5 13.00 -15.91 5.53
C HIS A 5 12.69 -14.41 5.48
N PRO A 6 13.49 -13.59 4.78
CA PRO A 6 13.33 -12.13 4.76
C PRO A 6 12.00 -11.67 4.18
N GLU A 7 11.32 -12.52 3.40
CA GLU A 7 9.97 -12.26 2.88
C GLU A 7 8.95 -12.00 3.99
N TRP A 8 8.96 -12.80 5.07
CA TRP A 8 7.95 -12.72 6.12
C TRP A 8 7.97 -11.40 6.89
N PRO A 9 9.13 -10.90 7.36
CA PRO A 9 9.23 -9.57 7.94
C PRO A 9 8.76 -8.46 6.99
N LEU A 10 9.07 -8.56 5.69
CA LEU A 10 8.63 -7.58 4.68
C LEU A 10 7.11 -7.61 4.50
N ARG A 11 6.51 -8.80 4.42
CA ARG A 11 5.06 -8.97 4.30
C ARG A 11 4.34 -8.42 5.52
N LEU A 12 4.84 -8.70 6.72
CA LEU A 12 4.25 -8.20 7.96
C LEU A 12 4.38 -6.67 8.05
N GLY A 13 5.56 -6.11 7.80
CA GLY A 13 5.77 -4.65 7.86
C GLY A 13 4.89 -3.89 6.88
N CYS A 14 4.89 -4.31 5.60
CA CYS A 14 4.03 -3.70 4.59
C CYS A 14 2.54 -3.94 4.88
N GLY A 15 2.18 -5.15 5.30
CA GLY A 15 0.80 -5.52 5.61
C GLY A 15 0.23 -4.70 6.77
N PHE A 16 0.98 -4.51 7.85
CA PHE A 16 0.52 -3.70 8.99
C PHE A 16 0.40 -2.22 8.62
N ALA A 17 1.34 -1.69 7.82
CA ALA A 17 1.27 -0.31 7.38
C ALA A 17 -0.01 -0.05 6.55
N ASN A 18 -0.32 -0.93 5.59
CA ASN A 18 -1.53 -0.86 4.76
C ASN A 18 -2.81 -1.11 5.57
N LEU A 19 -2.78 -2.05 6.51
CA LEU A 19 -3.93 -2.30 7.38
C LEU A 19 -4.26 -1.06 8.23
N TYR A 20 -3.23 -0.41 8.78
CA TYR A 20 -3.39 0.79 9.58
C TYR A 20 -3.94 1.95 8.73
N ALA A 21 -3.32 2.24 7.59
CA ALA A 21 -3.75 3.35 6.75
C ALA A 21 -5.14 3.09 6.14
N GLY A 22 -5.42 1.88 5.64
CA GLY A 22 -6.74 1.48 5.18
C GLY A 22 -7.84 1.57 6.25
N PHE A 23 -7.55 1.19 7.50
CA PHE A 23 -8.50 1.33 8.60
C PHE A 23 -8.89 2.80 8.86
N PHE A 24 -7.91 3.71 8.87
CA PHE A 24 -8.17 5.13 9.06
C PHE A 24 -8.85 5.78 7.85
N LEU A 25 -8.53 5.37 6.63
CA LEU A 25 -9.23 5.80 5.42
C LEU A 25 -10.71 5.42 5.42
N LEU A 26 -11.06 4.28 6.03
CA LEU A 26 -12.45 3.85 6.18
C LEU A 26 -13.20 4.60 7.29
N THR A 27 -12.55 4.75 8.45
CA THR A 27 -13.20 5.22 9.68
C THR A 27 -13.19 6.75 9.80
N ASP A 28 -12.12 7.42 9.38
CA ASP A 28 -11.96 8.86 9.44
C ASP A 28 -11.23 9.41 8.19
N PRO A 29 -11.89 9.40 7.00
CA PRO A 29 -11.29 9.86 5.75
C PRO A 29 -10.91 11.34 5.77
N ALA A 30 -11.54 12.16 6.62
CA ALA A 30 -11.31 13.62 6.67
C ALA A 30 -9.85 13.97 6.99
N VAL A 31 -9.15 13.12 7.76
CA VAL A 31 -7.73 13.29 8.10
C VAL A 31 -6.84 13.29 6.85
N PHE A 32 -7.28 12.63 5.77
CA PHE A 32 -6.52 12.46 4.53
C PHE A 32 -6.83 13.49 3.45
N HIS A 33 -7.87 14.32 3.61
CA HIS A 33 -8.25 15.34 2.61
C HIS A 33 -7.10 16.25 2.23
N LYS A 34 -6.26 16.63 3.21
CA LYS A 34 -5.09 17.49 3.01
C LYS A 34 -3.99 16.87 2.15
N TYR A 35 -3.97 15.54 2.01
CA TYR A 35 -3.00 14.81 1.18
C TYR A 35 -3.57 14.49 -0.20
N VAL A 36 -4.85 14.77 -0.46
CA VAL A 36 -5.46 14.61 -1.78
C VAL A 36 -5.12 15.83 -2.63
N PRO A 37 -4.44 15.66 -3.78
CA PRO A 37 -4.20 16.77 -4.70
C PRO A 37 -5.51 17.43 -5.16
N SER A 38 -5.47 18.74 -5.43
CA SER A 38 -6.65 19.50 -5.86
C SER A 38 -7.30 18.94 -7.12
N TRP A 39 -6.49 18.56 -8.11
CA TRP A 39 -6.98 17.95 -9.36
C TRP A 39 -7.75 16.65 -9.09
N LEU A 40 -7.26 15.80 -8.19
CA LEU A 40 -7.89 14.54 -7.84
C LEU A 40 -9.18 14.77 -7.05
N SER A 41 -9.19 15.79 -6.18
CA SER A 41 -10.39 16.22 -5.46
C SER A 41 -11.50 16.67 -6.42
N HIS A 42 -11.16 17.40 -7.49
CA HIS A 42 -12.12 17.80 -8.52
C HIS A 42 -12.71 16.60 -9.27
N VAL A 43 -11.87 15.63 -9.65
CA VAL A 43 -12.32 14.40 -10.33
C VAL A 43 -13.19 13.55 -9.41
N ALA A 44 -12.79 13.35 -8.14
CA ALA A 44 -13.54 12.57 -7.17
C ALA A 44 -14.91 13.19 -6.86
N ASN A 45 -14.97 14.52 -6.71
CA ASN A 45 -16.23 15.24 -6.50
C ASN A 45 -17.15 15.21 -7.72
N ALA A 46 -16.62 15.05 -8.93
CA ALA A 46 -17.45 14.91 -10.13
C ALA A 46 -18.19 13.55 -10.20
N ILE A 47 -17.69 12.52 -9.50
CA ILE A 47 -18.22 11.15 -9.58
C ILE A 47 -19.02 10.78 -8.32
N ALA A 48 -18.43 10.91 -7.12
CA ALA A 48 -19.02 10.33 -5.92
C ALA A 48 -18.71 11.07 -4.60
N SER A 49 -17.82 12.07 -4.59
CA SER A 49 -17.19 12.73 -3.43
C SER A 49 -15.82 12.17 -3.04
N VAL A 50 -14.98 13.04 -2.48
CA VAL A 50 -13.64 12.70 -1.98
C VAL A 50 -13.69 11.65 -0.87
N ASP A 51 -14.71 11.67 0.00
CA ASP A 51 -14.86 10.68 1.08
C ASP A 51 -15.09 9.27 0.56
N ILE A 52 -15.94 9.11 -0.46
CA ILE A 52 -16.19 7.80 -1.07
C ILE A 52 -14.93 7.30 -1.77
N TYR A 53 -14.21 8.19 -2.45
CA TYR A 53 -12.92 7.86 -3.06
C TYR A 53 -11.91 7.35 -2.02
N LEU A 54 -11.73 8.07 -0.91
CA LEU A 54 -10.81 7.70 0.17
C LEU A 54 -11.21 6.39 0.85
N ARG A 55 -12.51 6.16 1.09
CA ARG A 55 -12.98 4.88 1.62
C ARG A 55 -12.73 3.72 0.66
N LEU A 56 -12.90 3.94 -0.64
CA LEU A 56 -12.60 2.92 -1.65
C LEU A 56 -11.09 2.62 -1.70
N GLN A 57 -10.24 3.64 -1.58
CA GLN A 57 -8.80 3.45 -1.42
C GLN A 57 -8.48 2.65 -0.15
N GLY A 58 -9.13 2.96 0.97
CA GLY A 58 -8.96 2.23 2.22
C GLY A 58 -9.35 0.74 2.13
N LEU A 59 -10.41 0.42 1.38
CA LEU A 59 -10.75 -0.97 1.04
C LEU A 59 -9.61 -1.63 0.24
N GLY A 60 -9.04 -0.92 -0.72
CA GLY A 60 -7.89 -1.36 -1.50
C GLY A 60 -6.69 -1.71 -0.62
N GLU A 61 -6.31 -0.81 0.29
CA GLU A 61 -5.20 -1.03 1.22
C GLU A 61 -5.44 -2.24 2.15
N ILE A 62 -6.66 -2.42 2.65
CA ILE A 62 -7.01 -3.58 3.47
C ILE A 62 -6.91 -4.87 2.67
N MET A 63 -7.35 -4.88 1.40
CA MET A 63 -7.17 -6.06 0.54
C MET A 63 -5.69 -6.37 0.31
N ILE A 64 -4.85 -5.35 0.06
CA ILE A 64 -3.40 -5.51 -0.05
C ILE A 64 -2.86 -6.15 1.23
N ALA A 65 -3.23 -5.63 2.40
CA ALA A 65 -2.80 -6.16 3.69
C ALA A 65 -3.20 -7.63 3.88
N ILE A 66 -4.44 -8.00 3.56
CA ILE A 66 -4.92 -9.38 3.64
C ILE A 66 -4.10 -10.29 2.72
N CYS A 67 -3.86 -9.88 1.48
CA CYS A 67 -3.02 -10.64 0.54
C CYS A 67 -1.59 -10.82 1.07
N LEU A 68 -1.02 -9.81 1.73
CA LEU A 68 0.31 -9.88 2.33
C LEU A 68 0.33 -10.80 3.56
N PHE A 69 -0.70 -10.80 4.41
CA PHE A 69 -0.73 -11.66 5.59
C PHE A 69 -1.05 -13.13 5.31
N GLY A 70 -1.82 -13.42 4.26
CA GLY A 70 -2.25 -14.80 4.02
C GLY A 70 -1.11 -15.70 3.56
N TRP A 71 -0.66 -16.57 4.46
CA TRP A 71 0.35 -17.60 4.19
C TRP A 71 -0.13 -18.69 3.21
N PHE A 72 -1.44 -18.90 3.13
CA PHE A 72 -2.08 -19.88 2.25
C PHE A 72 -2.40 -19.32 0.85
N PHE A 73 -2.20 -18.01 0.62
CA PHE A 73 -2.48 -17.43 -0.70
C PHE A 73 -1.43 -17.82 -1.73
N PRO A 74 -1.83 -17.99 -3.00
CA PRO A 74 -0.87 -18.24 -4.07
C PRO A 74 0.09 -17.06 -4.23
N ARG A 75 1.34 -17.33 -4.63
CA ARG A 75 2.39 -16.31 -4.77
C ARG A 75 2.03 -15.14 -5.70
N TRP A 76 1.09 -15.34 -6.64
CA TRP A 76 0.62 -14.24 -7.48
C TRP A 76 -0.09 -13.15 -6.67
N CYS A 77 -0.74 -13.48 -5.55
CA CYS A 77 -1.35 -12.48 -4.66
C CYS A 77 -0.29 -11.58 -4.02
N VAL A 78 0.82 -12.16 -3.56
CA VAL A 78 1.95 -11.39 -2.99
C VAL A 78 2.57 -10.49 -4.06
N ARG A 79 2.70 -10.99 -5.30
CA ARG A 79 3.15 -10.18 -6.46
C ARG A 79 2.21 -9.02 -6.74
N ALA A 80 0.91 -9.28 -6.84
CA ALA A 80 -0.09 -8.25 -7.11
C ALA A 80 -0.11 -7.20 -5.99
N ALA A 81 -0.13 -7.63 -4.73
CA ALA A 81 -0.15 -6.76 -3.57
C ALA A 81 1.13 -5.90 -3.46
N SER A 82 2.31 -6.50 -3.66
CA SER A 82 3.58 -5.75 -3.64
C SER A 82 3.72 -4.79 -4.82
N SER A 83 3.27 -5.17 -6.02
CA SER A 83 3.21 -4.27 -7.19
C SER A 83 2.26 -3.10 -6.97
N LEU A 84 1.05 -3.35 -6.47
CA LEU A 84 0.07 -2.30 -6.19
C LEU A 84 0.59 -1.35 -5.12
N LEU A 85 1.17 -1.87 -4.04
CA LEU A 85 1.77 -1.06 -2.98
C LEU A 85 2.94 -0.22 -3.51
N ALA A 86 3.83 -0.80 -4.32
CA ALA A 86 4.95 -0.05 -4.91
C ALA A 86 4.44 1.05 -5.86
N LEU A 87 3.42 0.74 -6.67
CA LEU A 87 2.78 1.72 -7.54
C LEU A 87 2.15 2.85 -6.73
N GLU A 88 1.38 2.53 -5.70
CA GLU A 88 0.73 3.51 -4.83
C GLU A 88 1.74 4.46 -4.18
N MET A 89 2.80 3.92 -3.56
CA MET A 89 3.84 4.76 -2.94
C MET A 89 4.56 5.64 -3.98
N THR A 90 4.75 5.13 -5.20
CA THR A 90 5.33 5.89 -6.31
C THR A 90 4.39 7.02 -6.74
N LEU A 91 3.09 6.76 -6.88
CA LEU A 91 2.10 7.77 -7.24
C LEU A 91 1.97 8.85 -6.16
N ILE A 92 2.03 8.48 -4.88
CA ILE A 92 2.06 9.45 -3.78
C ILE A 92 3.27 10.37 -3.94
N PHE A 93 4.46 9.82 -4.22
CA PHE A 93 5.64 10.67 -4.45
C PHE A 93 5.53 11.58 -5.67
N ILE A 94 4.94 11.09 -6.77
CA ILE A 94 4.79 11.89 -7.99
C ILE A 94 3.76 13.02 -7.79
N PHE A 95 2.64 12.74 -7.13
CA PHE A 95 1.51 13.67 -7.06
C PHE A 95 1.48 14.55 -5.81
N VAL A 96 1.97 14.06 -4.67
CA VAL A 96 2.01 14.82 -3.40
C VAL A 96 3.40 15.40 -3.16
N GLY A 97 4.45 14.71 -3.63
CA GLY A 97 5.84 15.07 -3.39
C GLY A 97 6.42 14.48 -2.10
N VAL A 98 7.65 14.87 -1.79
CA VAL A 98 8.37 14.45 -0.58
C VAL A 98 8.28 15.56 0.47
N ASP A 99 7.61 15.29 1.58
CA ASP A 99 7.46 16.19 2.72
C ASP A 99 7.82 15.48 4.05
N ALA A 100 7.66 16.20 5.17
CA ALA A 100 7.95 15.69 6.52
C ALA A 100 7.09 14.50 6.96
N VAL A 101 6.03 14.15 6.20
CA VAL A 101 5.13 13.04 6.44
C VAL A 101 5.38 11.93 5.41
N THR A 102 5.49 12.25 4.12
CA THR A 102 5.61 11.29 3.03
C THR A 102 7.02 10.71 2.89
N PHE A 103 8.07 11.31 3.47
CA PHE A 103 9.42 10.72 3.43
C PHE A 103 9.47 9.28 3.97
N ARG A 104 8.62 8.96 4.97
CA ARG A 104 8.52 7.62 5.55
C ARG A 104 8.05 6.56 4.53
N ASN A 105 7.31 7.00 3.51
CA ASN A 105 6.82 6.12 2.45
C ASN A 105 7.96 5.61 1.57
N ALA A 106 9.16 6.18 1.64
CA ALA A 106 10.33 5.69 0.91
C ALA A 106 10.76 4.31 1.44
N GLY A 107 10.68 4.12 2.77
CA GLY A 107 10.94 2.84 3.40
C GLY A 107 9.89 1.78 3.01
N LEU A 108 8.62 2.18 2.92
CA LEU A 108 7.53 1.31 2.46
C LEU A 108 7.70 0.94 0.97
N LEU A 109 8.05 1.91 0.12
CA LEU A 109 8.34 1.66 -1.29
C LEU A 109 9.51 0.68 -1.46
N GLY A 110 10.61 0.90 -0.75
CA GLY A 110 11.76 0.00 -0.79
C GLY A 110 11.42 -1.41 -0.31
N SER A 111 10.59 -1.53 0.72
CA SER A 111 10.11 -2.81 1.24
C SER A 111 9.19 -3.52 0.23
N ALA A 112 8.27 -2.78 -0.40
CA ALA A 112 7.37 -3.30 -1.43
C ALA A 112 8.14 -3.78 -2.66
N LEU A 113 9.12 -3.02 -3.14
CA LEU A 113 9.98 -3.42 -4.26
C LEU A 113 10.83 -4.65 -3.93
N SER A 114 11.40 -4.70 -2.72
CA SER A 114 12.16 -5.87 -2.25
C SER A 114 11.28 -7.12 -2.22
N LEU A 115 10.05 -6.99 -1.70
CA LEU A 115 9.08 -8.06 -1.67
C LEU A 115 8.67 -8.51 -3.07
N LEU A 116 8.48 -7.56 -3.99
CA LEU A 116 8.17 -7.85 -5.39
C LEU A 116 9.31 -8.65 -6.04
N ILE A 117 10.55 -8.22 -5.91
CA ILE A 117 11.73 -8.92 -6.46
C ILE A 117 11.84 -10.35 -5.87
N LEU A 118 11.70 -10.49 -4.56
CA LEU A 118 11.75 -11.80 -3.89
C LEU A 118 10.66 -12.74 -4.40
N SER A 119 9.45 -12.22 -4.61
CA SER A 119 8.31 -13.00 -5.08
C SER A 119 8.50 -13.55 -6.51
N TYR A 120 9.38 -12.96 -7.33
CA TYR A 120 9.75 -13.49 -8.65
C TYR A 120 10.87 -14.55 -8.56
N ARG A 121 11.85 -14.39 -7.67
CA ARG A 121 12.98 -15.32 -7.51
C ARG A 121 12.58 -16.73 -7.09
N GLU A 122 11.53 -16.87 -6.28
CA GLU A 122 11.11 -18.17 -5.74
C GLU A 122 10.44 -19.09 -6.78
N LYS A 123 10.38 -18.69 -8.05
CA LYS A 123 9.97 -19.53 -9.18
C LYS A 123 11.13 -20.29 -9.85
N GLU A 124 12.39 -19.97 -9.51
CA GLU A 124 13.60 -20.55 -10.12
C GLU A 124 14.28 -21.62 -9.26
N GLY A 125 13.66 -22.06 -8.15
CA GLY A 125 14.16 -23.11 -7.25
C GLY A 125 13.23 -24.29 -7.15
#